data_AF-A0AAD7PTF2-F1
#
_entry.id   AF-A0AAD7PTF2-F1
#
_cell.length_a   1.000
_cell.length_b   1.000
_cell.length_c   1.000
_cell.angle_alpha   90.00
_cell.angle_beta   90.00
_cell.angle_gamma   90.00
#
_symmetry.space_group_name_H-M   'P 1'
#
loop_
_entity.id
_entity.type
_entity.pdbx_description
1 polymer ?
#
loop_
_entity_poly.entity_id
_entity_poly.type
_entity_poly.pdbx_seq_one_letter_code
_entity_poly.pdbx_strand_id
1 'polypeptide(L)'
;MEKLPTTMKSDKRGRSKPLQTSKPSLVLAFFSCVAWLYVAGRLWQDAENRKLLASLLKKNSGQRPKVLTVEDKLMVLGCRDLERRIVEAEMDLTLAKSQGYLKNQLQQSRFSSDPRLLAVIGVYTGFGSRLKRNVFRGSWMPRGDALKKLEERGVVIRLVIGRSANRGDSLDRKIDEENHSTKDFLILEGHEEAQEEFPKKAKFFFRTAVQNWDADFYVKVDDNIDLDLEGLIGLLERRRDQDGAYIGCMKSGEVIAEDELKSSS
;
A
#
# COMPACT_ATOMS: atom_id res chain seq x y z
N MET A 1 79.03 68.38 66.41
CA MET A 1 78.35 68.90 65.22
C MET A 1 77.17 68.00 64.91
N GLU A 2 75.96 68.59 64.89
CA GLU A 2 74.60 68.18 64.46
C GLU A 2 74.44 66.86 63.66
N LYS A 3 73.39 66.01 63.73
CA LYS A 3 71.98 66.02 64.22
C LYS A 3 71.45 64.55 64.38
N LEU A 4 70.29 64.39 65.03
CA LEU A 4 69.52 63.20 65.51
C LEU A 4 68.86 62.29 64.40
N PRO A 5 68.07 61.22 64.69
CA PRO A 5 68.28 59.84 64.17
C PRO A 5 67.10 59.27 63.34
N THR A 6 67.25 58.09 62.71
CA THR A 6 66.09 57.30 62.24
C THR A 6 66.38 55.80 62.11
N THR A 7 65.51 55.00 62.75
CA THR A 7 65.31 53.56 62.54
C THR A 7 64.43 53.32 61.30
N MET A 8 64.61 52.22 60.54
CA MET A 8 63.51 51.49 59.86
C MET A 8 63.88 50.03 59.45
N LYS A 9 62.96 49.12 59.82
CA LYS A 9 62.60 47.71 59.45
C LYS A 9 62.96 47.21 58.02
N SER A 10 62.87 45.94 57.57
CA SER A 10 62.67 44.56 58.09
C SER A 10 62.70 43.57 56.88
N ASP A 11 63.04 42.29 57.11
CA ASP A 11 62.51 41.03 56.51
C ASP A 11 62.29 40.78 54.98
N LYS A 12 63.04 39.76 54.47
CA LYS A 12 62.67 38.49 53.74
C LYS A 12 61.78 38.40 52.47
N ARG A 13 62.24 37.46 51.59
CA ARG A 13 61.57 36.54 50.61
C ARG A 13 61.22 37.10 49.21
N GLY A 14 61.29 36.34 48.11
CA GLY A 14 61.33 34.88 47.97
C GLY A 14 61.97 34.36 46.68
N ARG A 15 62.74 33.28 46.86
CA ARG A 15 63.42 32.41 45.89
C ARG A 15 62.38 31.65 45.05
N SER A 16 62.57 31.62 43.73
CA SER A 16 61.82 30.73 42.83
C SER A 16 62.03 29.28 43.26
N LYS A 17 60.93 28.59 43.58
CA LYS A 17 60.95 27.19 44.01
C LYS A 17 61.10 26.28 42.79
N PRO A 18 61.82 25.14 42.91
CA PRO A 18 61.77 24.08 41.92
C PRO A 18 60.38 23.42 41.94
N LEU A 19 59.88 23.06 40.75
CA LEU A 19 58.59 22.39 40.57
C LEU A 19 58.67 20.98 41.18
N GLN A 20 58.23 20.83 42.43
CA GLN A 20 57.92 19.52 42.99
C GLN A 20 56.70 18.99 42.24
N THR A 21 56.91 18.04 41.33
CA THR A 21 55.80 17.28 40.75
C THR A 21 55.24 16.42 41.87
N SER A 22 54.13 16.87 42.46
CA SER A 22 53.40 16.04 43.41
C SER A 22 52.94 14.79 42.65
N LYS A 23 52.99 13.62 43.29
CA LYS A 23 52.48 12.35 42.75
C LYS A 23 51.15 12.48 41.97
N PRO A 24 50.15 13.32 42.38
CA PRO A 24 48.94 13.52 41.58
C PRO A 24 49.13 14.25 40.24
N SER A 25 50.15 15.12 40.08
CA SER A 25 50.46 15.81 38.82
C SER A 25 50.93 14.83 37.73
N LEU A 26 51.74 13.84 38.12
CA LEU A 26 52.24 12.78 37.24
C LEU A 26 51.09 11.83 36.83
N VAL A 27 50.18 11.53 37.77
CA VAL A 27 48.96 10.75 37.51
C VAL A 27 48.02 11.49 36.55
N LEU A 28 47.84 12.81 36.72
CA LEU A 28 47.01 13.62 35.82
C LEU A 28 47.59 13.70 34.40
N ALA A 29 48.92 13.83 34.28
CA ALA A 29 49.61 13.81 32.99
C ALA A 29 49.52 12.44 32.30
N PHE A 30 49.56 11.35 33.08
CA PHE A 30 49.33 10.01 32.55
C PHE A 30 47.90 9.87 32.01
N PHE A 31 46.88 10.29 32.77
CA PHE A 31 45.50 10.28 32.29
C PHE A 31 45.26 11.18 31.07
N SER A 32 45.92 12.35 30.98
CA SER A 32 45.82 13.20 29.79
C SER A 32 46.44 12.55 28.56
N CYS A 33 47.56 11.83 28.73
CA CYS A 33 48.21 11.09 27.65
C CYS A 33 47.32 9.94 27.16
N VAL A 34 46.73 9.17 28.07
CA VAL A 34 45.79 8.09 27.71
C VAL A 34 44.54 8.65 27.04
N ALA A 35 44.01 9.77 27.50
CA ALA A 35 42.88 10.45 26.86
C ALA A 35 43.22 10.92 25.45
N TRP A 36 44.42 11.45 25.23
CA TRP A 36 44.90 11.83 23.89
C TRP A 36 45.03 10.63 22.95
N LEU A 37 45.61 9.53 23.42
CA LEU A 37 45.71 8.29 22.64
C LEU A 37 44.33 7.71 22.31
N TYR A 38 43.39 7.77 23.26
CA TYR A 38 42.01 7.35 23.03
C TYR A 38 41.30 8.21 21.98
N VAL A 39 41.41 9.54 22.08
CA VAL A 39 40.81 10.47 21.09
C VAL A 39 41.45 10.27 19.71
N ALA A 40 42.78 10.15 19.63
CA ALA A 40 43.47 9.86 18.39
C ALA A 40 43.05 8.53 17.77
N GLY A 41 42.90 7.48 18.59
CA GLY A 41 42.39 6.17 18.16
C GLY A 41 40.94 6.23 17.65
N ARG A 42 40.07 6.99 18.32
CA ARG A 42 38.68 7.21 17.88
C ARG A 42 38.60 7.99 16.58
N LEU A 43 39.44 9.02 16.40
CA LEU A 43 39.54 9.78 15.15
C LEU A 43 40.08 8.92 14.00
N TRP A 44 41.05 8.04 14.27
CA TRP A 44 41.58 7.10 13.28
C TRP A 44 40.51 6.11 12.82
N GLN A 45 39.77 5.51 13.76
CA GLN A 45 38.64 4.62 13.44
C GLN A 45 37.53 5.35 12.67
N ASP A 46 37.23 6.61 13.01
CA ASP A 46 36.25 7.40 12.27
C ASP A 46 36.71 7.68 10.84
N ALA A 47 38.01 7.92 10.61
CA ALA A 47 38.56 8.09 9.28
C ALA A 47 38.48 6.81 8.43
N GLU A 48 38.72 5.63 9.01
CA GLU A 48 38.54 4.34 8.35
C GLU A 48 37.06 4.08 8.03
N ASN A 49 36.16 4.35 8.97
CA ASN A 49 34.72 4.24 8.76
C ASN A 49 34.23 5.17 7.65
N ARG A 50 34.72 6.41 7.58
CA ARG A 50 34.40 7.33 6.48
C ARG A 50 34.88 6.82 5.13
N LYS A 51 36.07 6.23 5.06
CA LYS A 51 36.58 5.61 3.81
C LYS A 51 35.74 4.40 3.39
N LEU A 52 35.33 3.58 4.35
CA LEU A 52 34.45 2.42 4.12
C LEU A 52 33.06 2.88 3.66
N LEU A 53 32.47 3.88 4.34
CA LEU A 53 31.19 4.46 3.95
C LEU A 53 31.27 5.13 2.57
N ALA A 54 32.36 5.82 2.26
CA ALA A 54 32.58 6.42 0.94
C ALA A 54 32.74 5.34 -0.14
N SER A 55 33.40 4.21 0.14
CA SER A 55 33.52 3.10 -0.81
C SER A 55 32.19 2.37 -1.00
N LEU A 56 31.41 2.16 0.06
CA LEU A 56 30.05 1.62 -0.01
C LEU A 56 29.10 2.56 -0.76
N LEU A 57 29.17 3.87 -0.49
CA LEU A 57 28.42 4.88 -1.23
C LEU A 57 28.80 4.89 -2.71
N LYS A 58 30.09 4.79 -3.04
CA LYS A 58 30.55 4.71 -4.43
C LYS A 58 30.06 3.44 -5.10
N LYS A 59 30.12 2.30 -4.41
CA LYS A 59 29.60 1.01 -4.90
C LYS A 59 28.09 1.05 -5.13
N ASN A 60 27.33 1.62 -4.18
CA ASN A 60 25.88 1.84 -4.33
C ASN A 60 25.54 2.90 -5.39
N SER A 61 26.38 3.92 -5.59
CA SER A 61 26.16 4.93 -6.63
C SER A 61 26.32 4.37 -8.05
N GLY A 62 27.14 3.32 -8.22
CA GLY A 62 27.23 2.54 -9.46
C GLY A 62 26.10 1.52 -9.61
N GLN A 63 25.52 1.06 -8.48
CA GLN A 63 24.29 0.27 -8.41
C GLN A 63 23.07 1.17 -8.13
N ARG A 64 22.92 2.28 -8.88
CA ARG A 64 21.59 2.90 -8.93
C ARG A 64 20.62 1.83 -9.44
N PRO A 65 19.46 1.60 -8.80
CA PRO A 65 18.41 0.83 -9.45
C PRO A 65 18.21 1.47 -10.81
N LYS A 66 18.34 0.69 -11.90
CA LYS A 66 18.09 1.20 -13.23
C LYS A 66 16.68 1.78 -13.20
N VAL A 67 16.57 3.09 -13.35
CA VAL A 67 15.28 3.75 -13.54
C VAL A 67 14.80 3.27 -14.90
N LEU A 68 14.09 2.14 -14.90
CA LEU A 68 13.53 1.55 -16.09
C LEU A 68 12.49 2.54 -16.61
N THR A 69 12.67 3.02 -17.84
CA THR A 69 11.67 3.83 -18.53
C THR A 69 10.38 3.02 -18.68
N VAL A 70 9.22 3.68 -18.87
CA VAL A 70 7.92 2.98 -18.99
C VAL A 70 7.97 1.96 -20.14
N GLU A 71 8.55 2.33 -21.28
CA GLU A 71 8.82 1.42 -22.41
C GLU A 71 9.70 0.21 -22.03
N ASP A 72 10.77 0.41 -21.26
CA ASP A 72 11.61 -0.71 -20.80
C ASP A 72 10.84 -1.63 -19.84
N LYS A 73 9.94 -1.08 -19.01
CA LYS A 73 9.04 -1.87 -18.15
C LYS A 73 8.01 -2.65 -18.95
N LEU A 74 7.41 -2.05 -19.97
CA LEU A 74 6.45 -2.74 -20.85
C LEU A 74 7.13 -3.89 -21.61
N MET A 75 8.41 -3.72 -21.95
CA MET A 75 9.23 -4.78 -22.52
C MET A 75 9.53 -5.91 -21.53
N VAL A 76 9.99 -5.58 -20.32
CA VAL A 76 10.36 -6.56 -19.27
C VAL A 76 9.15 -7.33 -18.74
N LEU A 77 8.00 -6.68 -18.61
CA LEU A 77 6.74 -7.29 -18.15
C LEU A 77 6.00 -8.07 -19.25
N GLY A 78 6.56 -8.17 -20.46
CA GLY A 78 5.90 -8.82 -21.60
C GLY A 78 4.63 -8.10 -22.07
N CYS A 79 4.46 -6.82 -21.74
CA CYS A 79 3.28 -6.03 -22.07
C CYS A 79 3.18 -5.68 -23.56
N ARG A 80 4.24 -5.86 -24.37
CA ARG A 80 4.15 -5.68 -25.83
C ARG A 80 3.16 -6.66 -26.46
N ASP A 81 3.09 -7.89 -25.95
CA ASP A 81 2.06 -8.85 -26.32
C ASP A 81 0.69 -8.45 -25.76
N LEU A 82 0.66 -7.76 -24.62
CA LEU A 82 -0.58 -7.26 -24.02
C LEU A 82 -1.18 -6.14 -24.86
N GLU A 83 -0.38 -5.20 -25.37
CA GLU A 83 -0.82 -4.18 -26.33
C GLU A 83 -1.40 -4.80 -27.60
N ARG A 84 -0.70 -5.79 -28.18
CA ARG A 84 -1.23 -6.52 -29.35
C ARG A 84 -2.57 -7.19 -29.02
N ARG A 85 -2.67 -7.85 -27.86
CA ARG A 85 -3.91 -8.50 -27.41
C ARG A 85 -5.02 -7.51 -27.09
N ILE A 86 -4.71 -6.30 -26.64
CA ILE A 86 -5.69 -5.22 -26.45
C ILE A 86 -6.24 -4.81 -27.81
N VAL A 87 -5.37 -4.54 -28.80
CA VAL A 87 -5.81 -4.16 -30.16
C VAL A 87 -6.63 -5.27 -30.81
N GLU A 88 -6.21 -6.53 -30.66
CA GLU A 88 -6.96 -7.69 -31.14
C GLU A 88 -8.32 -7.79 -30.45
N ALA A 89 -8.37 -7.66 -29.12
CA ALA A 89 -9.63 -7.67 -28.38
C ALA A 89 -10.53 -6.49 -28.74
N GLU A 90 -9.98 -5.30 -28.99
CA GLU A 90 -10.73 -4.13 -29.46
C GLU A 90 -11.30 -4.39 -30.85
N MET A 91 -10.53 -4.98 -31.77
CA MET A 91 -10.98 -5.38 -33.10
C MET A 91 -12.12 -6.39 -33.01
N ASP A 92 -11.97 -7.44 -32.19
CA ASP A 92 -13.02 -8.43 -31.93
C ASP A 92 -14.28 -7.79 -31.33
N LEU A 93 -14.10 -6.82 -30.42
CA LEU A 93 -15.19 -6.08 -29.80
C LEU A 93 -15.90 -5.20 -30.85
N THR A 94 -15.18 -4.56 -31.77
CA THR A 94 -15.79 -3.81 -32.88
C THR A 94 -16.54 -4.71 -33.87
N LEU A 95 -15.99 -5.88 -34.18
CA LEU A 95 -16.65 -6.88 -35.01
C LEU A 95 -17.94 -7.37 -34.33
N ALA A 96 -17.88 -7.77 -33.07
CA ALA A 96 -19.04 -8.19 -32.29
C ALA A 96 -20.11 -7.08 -32.19
N LYS A 97 -19.69 -5.81 -32.01
CA LYS A 97 -20.57 -4.64 -32.04
C LYS A 97 -21.30 -4.52 -33.39
N SER A 98 -20.57 -4.62 -34.50
CA SER A 98 -21.14 -4.53 -35.86
C SER A 98 -22.12 -5.68 -36.15
N GLN A 99 -21.86 -6.87 -35.59
CA GLN A 99 -22.73 -8.05 -35.69
C GLN A 99 -23.96 -7.97 -34.76
N GLY A 100 -24.11 -6.87 -34.01
CA GLY A 100 -25.27 -6.63 -33.15
C GLY A 100 -25.21 -7.34 -31.80
N TYR A 101 -24.05 -7.85 -31.37
CA TYR A 101 -23.88 -8.57 -30.10
C TYR A 101 -24.27 -7.71 -28.89
N LEU A 102 -23.86 -6.42 -28.89
CA LEU A 102 -24.33 -5.45 -27.88
C LEU A 102 -25.77 -4.99 -28.11
N LYS A 103 -26.27 -5.05 -29.34
CA LYS A 103 -27.64 -4.61 -29.65
C LYS A 103 -28.66 -5.55 -29.02
N ASN A 104 -28.38 -6.86 -28.98
CA ASN A 104 -29.26 -7.85 -28.36
C ASN A 104 -29.20 -7.82 -26.82
N GLN A 105 -28.03 -7.59 -26.21
CA GLN A 105 -27.91 -7.41 -24.75
C GLN A 105 -28.52 -6.09 -24.25
N LEU A 106 -28.25 -4.97 -24.94
CA LEU A 106 -28.87 -3.67 -24.64
C LEU A 106 -30.36 -3.63 -25.00
N GLN A 107 -30.83 -4.53 -25.87
CA GLN A 107 -32.26 -4.72 -26.11
C GLN A 107 -32.86 -5.57 -25.01
N GLN A 108 -32.23 -6.67 -24.57
CA GLN A 108 -32.69 -7.44 -23.40
C GLN A 108 -32.75 -6.58 -22.13
N SER A 109 -31.76 -5.70 -21.88
CA SER A 109 -31.80 -4.74 -20.75
C SER A 109 -32.78 -3.59 -20.97
N ARG A 110 -33.08 -3.20 -22.21
CA ARG A 110 -34.18 -2.24 -22.52
C ARG A 110 -35.58 -2.88 -22.47
N PHE A 111 -35.68 -4.19 -22.61
CA PHE A 111 -36.93 -4.95 -22.47
C PHE A 111 -37.19 -5.35 -21.02
N SER A 112 -36.18 -5.38 -20.14
CA SER A 112 -36.40 -5.25 -18.69
C SER A 112 -36.73 -3.79 -18.38
N SER A 113 -37.92 -3.54 -17.86
CA SER A 113 -38.41 -2.22 -17.45
C SER A 113 -37.65 -1.62 -16.25
N ASP A 114 -36.52 -2.20 -15.84
CA ASP A 114 -35.79 -1.77 -14.66
C ASP A 114 -34.87 -0.59 -14.99
N PRO A 115 -34.93 0.49 -14.22
CA PRO A 115 -34.10 1.66 -14.42
C PRO A 115 -32.61 1.32 -14.24
N ARG A 116 -31.76 1.90 -15.08
CA ARG A 116 -30.30 1.79 -14.97
C ARG A 116 -29.85 2.24 -13.57
N LEU A 117 -29.12 1.38 -12.89
CA LEU A 117 -28.66 1.59 -11.52
C LEU A 117 -27.56 2.64 -11.48
N LEU A 118 -27.46 3.36 -10.36
CA LEU A 118 -26.34 4.25 -10.10
C LEU A 118 -25.05 3.45 -9.89
N ALA A 119 -25.08 2.45 -9.02
CA ALA A 119 -23.87 1.71 -8.66
C ALA A 119 -24.09 0.28 -8.19
N VAL A 120 -23.15 -0.60 -8.52
CA VAL A 120 -23.00 -1.93 -7.93
C VAL A 120 -21.73 -1.94 -7.10
N ILE A 121 -21.86 -2.16 -5.80
CA ILE A 121 -20.78 -2.17 -4.82
C ILE A 121 -20.52 -3.61 -4.39
N GLY A 122 -19.35 -4.13 -4.78
CA GLY A 122 -18.87 -5.45 -4.38
C GLY A 122 -17.90 -5.37 -3.22
N VAL A 123 -18.30 -5.87 -2.06
CA VAL A 123 -17.47 -5.95 -0.85
C VAL A 123 -16.82 -7.31 -0.78
N TYR A 124 -15.51 -7.38 -0.91
CA TYR A 124 -14.80 -8.65 -0.89
C TYR A 124 -14.93 -9.31 0.48
N THR A 125 -15.08 -10.64 0.47
CA THR A 125 -15.05 -11.48 1.67
C THR A 125 -14.52 -12.85 1.30
N GLY A 126 -13.97 -13.57 2.28
CA GLY A 126 -13.59 -14.99 2.15
C GLY A 126 -14.28 -15.88 3.18
N PHE A 127 -13.95 -17.17 3.18
CA PHE A 127 -14.53 -18.16 4.10
C PHE A 127 -14.26 -17.84 5.58
N GLY A 128 -13.07 -17.33 5.91
CA GLY A 128 -12.67 -16.94 7.26
C GLY A 128 -13.29 -15.62 7.77
N SER A 129 -13.91 -14.82 6.90
CA SER A 129 -14.33 -13.45 7.23
C SER A 129 -15.75 -13.35 7.82
N ARG A 130 -16.32 -14.44 8.37
CA ARG A 130 -17.70 -14.45 8.91
C ARG A 130 -17.95 -13.38 9.97
N LEU A 131 -17.01 -13.21 10.90
CA LEU A 131 -17.12 -12.18 11.93
C LEU A 131 -17.10 -10.77 11.34
N LYS A 132 -16.22 -10.51 10.36
CA LYS A 132 -16.15 -9.22 9.66
C LYS A 132 -17.46 -8.90 8.93
N ARG A 133 -18.04 -9.89 8.21
CA ARG A 133 -19.35 -9.73 7.57
C ARG A 133 -20.43 -9.32 8.58
N ASN A 134 -20.43 -9.93 9.76
CA ASN A 134 -21.39 -9.57 10.80
C ASN A 134 -21.17 -8.15 11.35
N VAL A 135 -19.91 -7.71 11.48
CA VAL A 135 -19.57 -6.34 11.85
C VAL A 135 -20.06 -5.35 10.81
N PHE A 136 -19.78 -5.57 9.52
CA PHE A 136 -20.21 -4.68 8.42
C PHE A 136 -21.71 -4.47 8.40
N ARG A 137 -22.45 -5.57 8.49
CA ARG A 137 -23.90 -5.50 8.50
C ARG A 137 -24.49 -4.96 9.81
N GLY A 138 -23.67 -4.83 10.86
CA GLY A 138 -23.99 -4.15 12.12
C GLY A 138 -23.54 -2.70 12.15
N SER A 139 -22.78 -2.25 11.14
CA SER A 139 -22.25 -0.89 11.04
C SER A 139 -22.82 -0.17 9.81
N TRP A 140 -22.09 -0.17 8.70
CA TRP A 140 -22.38 0.67 7.53
C TRP A 140 -23.16 -0.08 6.43
N MET A 141 -23.13 -1.40 6.38
CA MET A 141 -23.83 -2.17 5.34
C MET A 141 -25.30 -2.39 5.74
N PRO A 142 -26.27 -1.84 4.97
CA PRO A 142 -27.68 -1.96 5.33
C PRO A 142 -28.19 -3.40 5.20
N ARG A 143 -29.23 -3.73 5.97
CA ARG A 143 -29.90 -5.03 5.99
C ARG A 143 -31.40 -4.88 5.81
N GLY A 144 -32.05 -5.95 5.34
CA GLY A 144 -33.51 -6.06 5.28
C GLY A 144 -34.12 -4.89 4.50
N ASP A 145 -35.04 -4.16 5.14
CA ASP A 145 -35.75 -3.05 4.49
C ASP A 145 -34.85 -1.85 4.18
N ALA A 146 -33.78 -1.62 4.94
CA ALA A 146 -32.82 -0.57 4.62
C ALA A 146 -32.03 -0.90 3.35
N LEU A 147 -31.72 -2.18 3.13
CA LEU A 147 -31.05 -2.63 1.90
C LEU A 147 -31.98 -2.48 0.70
N LYS A 148 -33.27 -2.85 0.83
CA LYS A 148 -34.27 -2.65 -0.23
C LYS A 148 -34.43 -1.18 -0.61
N LYS A 149 -34.51 -0.27 0.38
CA LYS A 149 -34.56 1.17 0.13
C LYS A 149 -33.32 1.70 -0.60
N LEU A 150 -32.15 1.12 -0.32
CA LEU A 150 -30.93 1.47 -1.04
C LEU A 150 -30.97 0.98 -2.50
N GLU A 151 -31.49 -0.23 -2.72
CA GLU A 151 -31.69 -0.79 -4.07
C GLU A 151 -32.71 0.01 -4.87
N GLU A 152 -33.78 0.49 -4.24
CA GLU A 152 -34.77 1.41 -4.85
C GLU A 152 -34.13 2.75 -5.26
N ARG A 153 -33.10 3.22 -4.54
CA ARG A 153 -32.28 4.38 -4.93
C ARG A 153 -31.29 4.06 -6.07
N GLY A 154 -31.30 2.84 -6.58
CA GLY A 154 -30.44 2.40 -7.67
C GLY A 154 -29.04 1.97 -7.23
N VAL A 155 -28.84 1.58 -5.97
CA VAL A 155 -27.54 1.13 -5.45
C VAL A 155 -27.63 -0.29 -4.91
N VAL A 156 -26.85 -1.19 -5.49
CA VAL A 156 -26.79 -2.60 -5.08
C VAL A 156 -25.50 -2.86 -4.33
N ILE A 157 -25.58 -3.41 -3.12
CA ILE A 157 -24.40 -3.82 -2.34
C ILE A 157 -24.43 -5.33 -2.13
N ARG A 158 -23.34 -6.01 -2.45
CA ARG A 158 -23.20 -7.46 -2.26
C ARG A 158 -21.84 -7.84 -1.69
N LEU A 159 -21.84 -8.85 -0.83
CA LEU A 159 -20.64 -9.53 -0.34
C LEU A 159 -20.13 -10.51 -1.39
N VAL A 160 -18.95 -10.25 -1.94
CA VAL A 160 -18.38 -10.97 -3.08
C VAL A 160 -17.47 -12.10 -2.59
N ILE A 161 -17.83 -13.33 -2.94
CA ILE A 161 -17.09 -14.53 -2.56
C ILE A 161 -17.05 -15.53 -3.72
N GLY A 162 -15.92 -16.18 -3.92
CA GLY A 162 -15.80 -17.35 -4.78
C GLY A 162 -16.31 -18.62 -4.09
N ARG A 163 -15.99 -19.74 -4.70
CA ARG A 163 -16.34 -21.08 -4.24
C ARG A 163 -15.09 -21.83 -3.82
N SER A 164 -15.25 -22.88 -3.04
CA SER A 164 -14.12 -23.71 -2.62
C SER A 164 -13.52 -24.46 -3.83
N ALA A 165 -12.30 -24.95 -3.67
CA ALA A 165 -11.68 -25.87 -4.63
C ALA A 165 -12.53 -27.13 -4.84
N ASN A 166 -13.09 -27.64 -3.74
CA ASN A 166 -13.93 -28.84 -3.72
C ASN A 166 -15.41 -28.46 -3.65
N ARG A 167 -16.01 -28.21 -4.81
CA ARG A 167 -17.39 -27.71 -4.90
C ARG A 167 -18.38 -28.50 -4.05
N GLY A 168 -19.12 -27.78 -3.21
CA GLY A 168 -20.15 -28.34 -2.34
C GLY A 168 -19.63 -28.90 -1.02
N ASP A 169 -18.36 -28.62 -0.68
CA ASP A 169 -17.79 -28.94 0.62
C ASP A 169 -18.46 -28.16 1.77
N SER A 170 -17.92 -28.34 2.99
CA SER A 170 -18.42 -27.65 4.18
C SER A 170 -18.24 -26.12 4.15
N LEU A 171 -17.28 -25.60 3.37
CA LEU A 171 -17.05 -24.16 3.26
C LEU A 171 -18.13 -23.54 2.37
N ASP A 172 -18.39 -24.16 1.20
CA ASP A 172 -19.46 -23.74 0.31
C ASP A 172 -20.82 -23.82 0.99
N ARG A 173 -21.13 -24.92 1.69
CA ARG A 173 -22.39 -25.09 2.41
C ARG A 173 -22.63 -24.00 3.45
N LYS A 174 -21.61 -23.61 4.21
CA LYS A 174 -21.72 -22.51 5.20
C LYS A 174 -22.06 -21.19 4.54
N ILE A 175 -21.50 -20.91 3.36
CA ILE A 175 -21.81 -19.71 2.59
C ILE A 175 -23.22 -19.77 2.02
N ASP A 176 -23.65 -20.92 1.49
CA ASP A 176 -25.00 -21.10 0.97
C ASP A 176 -26.07 -20.95 2.07
N GLU A 177 -25.83 -21.53 3.26
CA GLU A 177 -26.69 -21.37 4.44
C GLU A 177 -26.78 -19.91 4.90
N GLU A 178 -25.64 -19.21 4.95
CA GLU A 178 -25.60 -17.80 5.32
C GLU A 178 -26.37 -16.96 4.29
N ASN A 179 -26.11 -17.18 2.99
CA ASN A 179 -26.77 -16.48 1.90
C ASN A 179 -28.28 -16.76 1.83
N HIS A 180 -28.72 -17.97 2.17
CA HIS A 180 -30.15 -18.28 2.23
C HIS A 180 -30.88 -17.38 3.24
N SER A 181 -30.20 -17.05 4.34
CA SER A 181 -30.74 -16.22 5.42
C SER A 181 -30.61 -14.72 5.14
N THR A 182 -29.46 -14.27 4.63
CA THR A 182 -29.15 -12.84 4.49
C THR A 182 -29.43 -12.27 3.10
N LYS A 183 -29.37 -13.11 2.05
CA LYS A 183 -29.58 -12.75 0.64
C LYS A 183 -28.73 -11.58 0.14
N ASP A 184 -27.54 -11.44 0.70
CA ASP A 184 -26.64 -10.30 0.46
C ASP A 184 -25.31 -10.69 -0.19
N PHE A 185 -25.16 -11.93 -0.66
CA PHE A 185 -23.95 -12.37 -1.36
C PHE A 185 -24.07 -12.25 -2.88
N LEU A 186 -22.91 -12.03 -3.49
CA LEU A 186 -22.63 -12.32 -4.90
C LEU A 186 -21.62 -13.46 -4.96
N ILE A 187 -22.10 -14.66 -5.24
CA ILE A 187 -21.27 -15.86 -5.31
C ILE A 187 -20.72 -16.01 -6.74
N LEU A 188 -19.39 -15.98 -6.86
CA LEU A 188 -18.68 -16.07 -8.13
C LEU A 188 -18.43 -17.52 -8.48
N GLU A 189 -19.37 -18.15 -9.19
CA GLU A 189 -19.27 -19.58 -9.53
C GLU A 189 -18.01 -19.95 -10.32
N GLY A 190 -17.49 -19.04 -11.14
CA GLY A 190 -16.27 -19.26 -11.93
C GLY A 190 -14.96 -19.03 -11.17
N HIS A 191 -15.00 -18.59 -9.91
CA HIS A 191 -13.82 -18.22 -9.14
C HIS A 191 -13.63 -19.15 -7.94
N GLU A 192 -12.43 -19.68 -7.80
CA GLU A 192 -12.01 -20.39 -6.60
C GLU A 192 -11.51 -19.38 -5.54
N GLU A 193 -12.06 -19.45 -4.33
CA GLU A 193 -11.70 -18.59 -3.22
C GLU A 193 -10.44 -19.14 -2.51
N ALA A 194 -9.28 -18.80 -3.07
CA ALA A 194 -7.95 -19.14 -2.55
C ALA A 194 -7.01 -17.92 -2.61
N GLN A 195 -5.95 -17.94 -1.80
CA GLN A 195 -5.03 -16.79 -1.69
C GLN A 195 -4.32 -16.49 -3.01
N GLU A 196 -3.93 -17.55 -3.73
CA GLU A 196 -3.27 -17.48 -5.03
C GLU A 196 -4.20 -16.93 -6.13
N GLU A 197 -5.51 -17.07 -5.93
CA GLU A 197 -6.54 -16.71 -6.90
C GLU A 197 -7.12 -15.29 -6.64
N PHE A 198 -6.81 -14.66 -5.50
CA PHE A 198 -7.27 -13.31 -5.18
C PHE A 198 -7.02 -12.25 -6.27
N PRO A 199 -5.87 -12.23 -6.97
CA PRO A 199 -5.67 -11.28 -8.07
C PRO A 199 -6.70 -11.44 -9.20
N LYS A 200 -7.23 -12.65 -9.40
CA LYS A 200 -8.23 -12.94 -10.44
C LYS A 200 -9.65 -12.58 -9.99
N LYS A 201 -9.91 -12.45 -8.69
CA LYS A 201 -11.24 -12.14 -8.13
C LYS A 201 -11.87 -10.89 -8.74
N ALA A 202 -11.07 -9.85 -8.99
CA ALA A 202 -11.53 -8.62 -9.65
C ALA A 202 -12.10 -8.88 -11.04
N LYS A 203 -11.42 -9.68 -11.86
CA LYS A 203 -11.89 -10.04 -13.20
C LYS A 203 -13.24 -10.74 -13.14
N PHE A 204 -13.41 -11.70 -12.23
CA PHE A 204 -14.66 -12.42 -12.08
C PHE A 204 -15.77 -11.53 -11.51
N PHE A 205 -15.47 -10.71 -10.51
CA PHE A 205 -16.41 -9.75 -9.95
C PHE A 205 -16.97 -8.81 -11.02
N PHE A 206 -16.11 -8.08 -11.74
CA PHE A 206 -16.59 -7.12 -12.75
C PHE A 206 -17.32 -7.81 -13.90
N ARG A 207 -16.86 -8.98 -14.33
CA ARG A 207 -17.56 -9.78 -15.35
C ARG A 207 -18.98 -10.13 -14.90
N THR A 208 -19.13 -10.70 -13.71
CA THR A 208 -20.44 -11.13 -13.20
C THR A 208 -21.32 -9.93 -12.87
N ALA A 209 -20.76 -8.85 -12.32
CA ALA A 209 -21.52 -7.66 -11.99
C ALA A 209 -22.13 -7.01 -13.24
N VAL A 210 -21.36 -6.83 -14.31
CA VAL A 210 -21.83 -6.27 -15.59
C VAL A 210 -22.86 -7.18 -16.28
N GLN A 211 -22.77 -8.50 -16.06
CA GLN A 211 -23.74 -9.46 -16.61
C GLN A 211 -25.09 -9.43 -15.87
N ASN A 212 -25.07 -9.15 -14.56
CA ASN A 212 -26.24 -9.24 -13.71
C ASN A 212 -26.98 -7.91 -13.54
N TRP A 213 -26.26 -6.78 -13.66
CA TRP A 213 -26.79 -5.45 -13.39
C TRP A 213 -26.32 -4.47 -14.46
N ASP A 214 -27.22 -3.64 -14.96
CA ASP A 214 -26.88 -2.46 -15.77
C ASP A 214 -26.74 -1.24 -14.86
N ALA A 215 -25.49 -0.83 -14.60
CA ALA A 215 -25.16 0.28 -13.71
C ALA A 215 -24.19 1.28 -14.34
N ASP A 216 -24.21 2.53 -13.84
CA ASP A 216 -23.24 3.56 -14.22
C ASP A 216 -21.86 3.29 -13.60
N PHE A 217 -21.82 2.81 -12.36
CA PHE A 217 -20.56 2.54 -11.64
C PHE A 217 -20.49 1.11 -11.09
N TYR A 218 -19.30 0.52 -11.14
CA TYR A 218 -18.97 -0.74 -10.48
C TYR A 218 -17.83 -0.49 -9.49
N VAL A 219 -18.10 -0.70 -8.21
CA VAL A 219 -17.20 -0.33 -7.12
C VAL A 219 -16.70 -1.59 -6.43
N LYS A 220 -15.38 -1.73 -6.31
CA LYS A 220 -14.73 -2.81 -5.56
C LYS A 220 -14.32 -2.27 -4.19
N VAL A 221 -14.71 -2.97 -3.12
CA VAL A 221 -14.42 -2.59 -1.73
C VAL A 221 -13.75 -3.79 -1.05
N ASP A 222 -12.67 -3.54 -0.32
CA ASP A 222 -11.97 -4.59 0.42
C ASP A 222 -12.60 -4.86 1.79
N ASP A 223 -12.27 -6.01 2.39
CA ASP A 223 -12.95 -6.58 3.55
C ASP A 223 -12.57 -5.94 4.91
N ASN A 224 -11.88 -4.81 4.89
CA ASN A 224 -11.36 -4.11 6.06
C ASN A 224 -11.61 -2.59 6.01
N ILE A 225 -12.54 -2.15 5.16
CA ILE A 225 -12.87 -0.74 4.95
C ILE A 225 -14.31 -0.50 5.41
N ASP A 226 -14.50 0.55 6.20
CA ASP A 226 -15.83 1.09 6.48
C ASP A 226 -16.15 2.22 5.49
N LEU A 227 -17.35 2.18 4.93
CA LEU A 227 -17.78 3.14 3.91
C LEU A 227 -18.78 4.15 4.47
N ASP A 228 -18.54 5.43 4.19
CA ASP A 228 -19.60 6.44 4.20
C ASP A 228 -20.44 6.29 2.93
N LEU A 229 -21.54 5.54 3.04
CA LEU A 229 -22.41 5.24 1.90
C LEU A 229 -23.05 6.49 1.29
N GLU A 230 -23.52 7.43 2.10
CA GLU A 230 -24.15 8.66 1.59
C GLU A 230 -23.11 9.55 0.90
N GLY A 231 -21.92 9.68 1.49
CA GLY A 231 -20.80 10.39 0.88
C GLY A 231 -20.38 9.78 -0.46
N LEU A 232 -20.31 8.44 -0.55
CA LEU A 232 -20.01 7.71 -1.77
C LEU A 232 -21.09 7.93 -2.84
N ILE A 233 -22.37 7.76 -2.49
CA ILE A 233 -23.49 7.95 -3.42
C ILE A 233 -23.47 9.37 -3.99
N GLY A 234 -23.35 10.38 -3.13
CA GLY A 234 -23.28 11.77 -3.58
C GLY A 234 -22.05 12.06 -4.46
N LEU A 235 -20.93 11.34 -4.26
CA LEU A 235 -19.76 11.44 -5.14
C LEU A 235 -20.04 10.84 -6.52
N LEU A 236 -20.67 9.67 -6.57
CA LEU A 236 -20.99 8.99 -7.83
C LEU A 236 -22.05 9.75 -8.63
N GLU A 237 -23.09 10.27 -7.98
CA GLU A 237 -24.11 11.11 -8.62
C GLU A 237 -23.48 12.34 -9.30
N ARG A 238 -22.54 13.02 -8.65
CA ARG A 238 -21.82 14.18 -9.23
C ARG A 238 -20.93 13.83 -10.42
N ARG A 239 -20.58 12.56 -10.60
CA ARG A 239 -19.69 12.10 -11.69
C ARG A 239 -20.40 11.29 -12.76
N ARG A 240 -21.72 11.20 -12.70
CA ARG A 240 -22.53 10.40 -13.61
C ARG A 240 -22.32 10.73 -15.08
N ASP A 241 -22.05 12.00 -15.39
CA ASP A 241 -21.83 12.48 -16.76
C ASP A 241 -20.37 12.33 -17.24
N GLN A 242 -19.49 11.71 -16.45
CA GLN A 242 -18.09 11.49 -16.82
C GLN A 242 -17.90 10.10 -17.43
N ASP A 243 -17.74 10.04 -18.74
CA ASP A 243 -17.42 8.79 -19.43
C ASP A 243 -16.06 8.24 -19.01
N GLY A 244 -16.00 6.93 -18.72
CA GLY A 244 -14.75 6.22 -18.46
C GLY A 244 -14.07 6.57 -17.12
N ALA A 245 -14.81 7.09 -16.14
CA ALA A 245 -14.25 7.46 -14.85
C ALA A 245 -13.71 6.24 -14.07
N TYR A 246 -12.42 6.30 -13.70
CA TYR A 246 -11.81 5.39 -12.74
C TYR A 246 -11.34 6.19 -11.52
N ILE A 247 -11.92 5.90 -10.35
CA ILE A 247 -11.79 6.72 -9.15
C ILE A 247 -11.18 5.87 -8.02
N GLY A 248 -10.12 6.38 -7.41
CA GLY A 248 -9.49 5.74 -6.26
C GLY A 248 -8.28 6.51 -5.78
N CYS A 249 -7.75 6.11 -4.63
CA CYS A 249 -6.45 6.60 -4.16
C CYS A 249 -5.35 5.90 -4.96
N MET A 250 -4.93 6.51 -6.06
CA MET A 250 -3.83 6.00 -6.87
C MET A 250 -2.50 6.22 -6.14
N LYS A 251 -1.65 5.20 -6.08
CA LYS A 251 -0.24 5.39 -5.72
C LYS A 251 0.52 5.79 -6.97
N SER A 252 1.02 7.02 -6.97
CA SER A 252 1.96 7.54 -7.97
C SER A 252 3.39 7.42 -7.42
N GLY A 253 4.31 6.82 -8.16
CA GLY A 253 5.70 6.71 -7.77
C GLY A 253 6.48 5.70 -8.62
N GLU A 254 7.81 5.69 -8.48
CA GLU A 254 8.65 4.74 -9.18
C GLU A 254 8.45 3.33 -8.62
N VAL A 255 8.01 2.40 -9.48
CA VAL A 255 7.96 0.97 -9.16
C VAL A 255 9.38 0.41 -9.24
N ILE A 256 9.95 0.04 -8.09
CA ILE A 256 11.23 -0.66 -7.97
C ILE A 256 10.92 -2.15 -8.07
N ALA A 257 11.44 -2.83 -9.09
CA ALA A 257 11.39 -4.28 -9.20
C ALA A 257 12.76 -4.85 -8.79
N GLU A 258 12.79 -5.73 -7.79
CA GLU A 258 13.96 -6.55 -7.50
C GLU A 258 13.96 -7.77 -8.43
N ASP A 259 14.49 -7.59 -9.64
CA ASP A 259 14.86 -8.72 -10.48
C ASP A 259 16.29 -9.13 -10.12
N GLU A 260 16.47 -10.15 -9.25
CA GLU A 260 17.59 -11.11 -9.25
C GLU A 260 17.64 -11.94 -7.96
N LEU A 261 17.11 -13.17 -8.02
CA LEU A 261 17.66 -14.36 -7.33
C LEU A 261 17.01 -15.63 -7.88
N LYS A 262 17.23 -15.88 -9.18
CA LYS A 262 17.29 -17.24 -9.72
C LYS A 262 18.70 -17.46 -10.25
N SER A 263 19.65 -17.64 -9.34
CA SER A 263 20.95 -18.23 -9.64
C SER A 263 21.02 -19.63 -9.05
N SER A 264 21.19 -20.61 -9.95
CA SER A 264 21.89 -21.88 -9.74
C SER A 264 21.44 -22.80 -8.60
N SER A 265 20.82 -23.91 -8.98
CA SER A 265 21.07 -25.23 -8.42
C SER A 265 21.14 -26.23 -9.56
#